data_AF-A0A968NAM1-F1
#
_entry.id   AF-A0A968NAM1-F1
#
_cell.length_a   1.000
_cell.length_b   1.000
_cell.length_c   1.000
_cell.angle_alpha   90.00
_cell.angle_beta   90.00
_cell.angle_gamma   90.00
#
_symmetry.space_group_name_H-M   'P 1'
#
loop_
_entity.id
_entity.type
_entity.pdbx_description
1 polymer ?
#
loop_
_entity_poly.entity_id
_entity_poly.type
_entity_poly.pdbx_seq_one_letter_code
_entity_poly.pdbx_strand_id
1 'polypeptide(L)'
;MSLLAPAAVLLLLLTTASAGLAHTLWGRHWLQLPVFWLTACVGCLLAYGFSLHLPLPLELPTPAGVPILEAVLLAWLLLGVVARIRV
;
A
#
# COMPACT_ATOMS: atom_id res chain seq x y z
N MET A 1 5.86 0.46 24.91
CA MET A 1 6.03 1.10 23.59
C MET A 1 4.93 0.54 22.70
N SER A 2 3.96 1.35 22.28
CA SER A 2 2.81 0.90 21.48
C SER A 2 3.26 0.47 20.09
N LEU A 3 2.99 -0.79 19.70
CA LEU A 3 3.31 -1.35 18.38
C LEU A 3 2.69 -0.56 17.20
N LEU A 4 1.71 0.30 17.49
CA LEU A 4 1.12 1.25 16.54
C LEU A 4 2.14 2.22 15.91
N ALA A 5 3.15 2.67 16.67
CA ALA A 5 4.12 3.63 16.16
C ALA A 5 4.99 3.04 15.02
N PRO A 6 5.63 1.86 15.18
CA PRO A 6 6.38 1.25 14.08
C PRO A 6 5.48 0.80 12.92
N ALA A 7 4.27 0.32 13.19
CA ALA A 7 3.32 -0.06 12.14
C ALA A 7 2.92 1.16 11.28
N ALA A 8 2.60 2.30 11.90
CA ALA A 8 2.23 3.51 11.17
C ALA A 8 3.37 4.03 10.28
N VAL A 9 4.62 4.02 10.77
CA VAL A 9 5.79 4.41 9.99
C VAL A 9 6.00 3.46 8.80
N LEU A 10 5.87 2.15 9.01
CA LEU A 10 5.96 1.17 7.93
C LEU A 10 4.88 1.37 6.87
N LEU A 11 3.63 1.59 7.28
CA LEU A 11 2.51 1.86 6.37
C LEU A 11 2.74 3.15 5.57
N LEU A 12 3.26 4.21 6.21
CA LEU A 12 3.57 5.46 5.53
C LEU A 12 4.70 5.30 4.49
N LEU A 13 5.75 4.55 4.83
CA LEU A 13 6.86 4.23 3.92
C LEU A 13 6.38 3.38 2.74
N LEU A 14 5.57 2.35 3.00
CA LEU A 14 4.97 1.51 1.96
C LEU A 14 4.09 2.32 1.01
N THR A 15 3.25 3.18 1.58
CA THR A 15 2.34 4.06 0.84
C THR A 15 3.12 5.02 -0.06
N THR A 16 4.14 5.70 0.49
CA THR A 16 4.93 6.68 -0.27
C THR A 16 5.78 6.00 -1.34
N ALA A 17 6.41 4.86 -1.04
CA ALA A 17 7.19 4.09 -2.02
C ALA A 17 6.32 3.57 -3.16
N SER A 18 5.17 2.95 -2.86
CA SER A 18 4.25 2.43 -3.88
C SER A 18 3.61 3.54 -4.72
N ALA A 19 3.17 4.64 -4.10
CA ALA A 19 2.65 5.80 -4.82
C ALA A 19 3.70 6.45 -5.73
N GLY A 20 4.94 6.58 -5.25
CA GLY A 20 6.06 7.07 -6.03
C GLY A 20 6.34 6.19 -7.26
N LEU A 21 6.42 4.87 -7.06
CA LEU A 21 6.59 3.91 -8.15
C LEU A 21 5.41 3.91 -9.13
N ALA A 22 4.18 4.00 -8.65
CA ALA A 22 3.02 4.11 -9.51
C ALA A 22 3.03 5.40 -10.34
N HIS A 23 3.48 6.50 -9.74
CA HIS A 23 3.63 7.76 -10.46
C HIS A 23 4.75 7.70 -11.51
N THR A 24 5.88 7.03 -11.26
CA THR A 24 6.92 6.89 -12.29
C THR A 24 6.49 6.00 -13.45
N LEU A 25 5.64 4.99 -13.20
CA LEU A 25 5.16 4.07 -14.24
C LEU A 25 3.95 4.59 -15.03
N TRP A 26 3.01 5.25 -14.37
CA TRP A 26 1.72 5.67 -14.98
C TRP A 26 1.43 7.17 -14.88
N GLY A 27 2.21 7.93 -14.11
CA GLY A 27 2.00 9.35 -13.90
C GLY A 27 2.26 10.17 -15.15
N ARG A 28 1.27 10.96 -15.54
CA ARG A 28 1.40 12.00 -16.59
C ARG A 28 1.38 13.41 -16.01
N HIS A 29 0.72 13.60 -14.88
CA HIS A 29 0.57 14.90 -14.23
C HIS A 29 0.88 14.82 -12.74
N TRP A 30 1.56 15.85 -12.23
CA TRP A 30 1.89 15.99 -10.81
C TRP A 30 0.64 15.95 -9.91
N LEU A 31 -0.52 16.36 -10.43
CA LEU A 31 -1.82 16.29 -9.74
C LEU A 31 -2.33 14.86 -9.50
N GLN A 32 -1.80 13.85 -10.21
CA GLN A 32 -2.16 12.44 -9.99
C GLN A 32 -1.44 11.83 -8.78
N LEU A 33 -0.37 12.48 -8.32
CA LEU A 33 0.43 12.02 -7.18
C LEU A 33 -0.39 11.90 -5.87
N PRO A 34 -1.22 12.88 -5.45
CA PRO A 34 -2.09 12.71 -4.28
C PRO A 34 -3.13 11.59 -4.46
N VAL A 35 -3.61 11.35 -5.68
CA VAL A 35 -4.57 10.27 -5.96
C VAL A 35 -3.89 8.91 -5.81
N PHE A 36 -2.70 8.73 -6.38
CA PHE A 36 -1.91 7.51 -6.19
C PHE A 36 -1.51 7.30 -4.73
N TRP A 37 -1.20 8.38 -4.02
CA TRP A 37 -0.87 8.30 -2.59
C TRP A 37 -2.07 7.86 -1.74
N LEU A 38 -3.25 8.46 -1.94
CA LEU A 38 -4.47 8.09 -1.21
C LEU A 38 -4.88 6.64 -1.49
N THR A 39 -4.77 6.20 -2.75
CA THR A 39 -5.17 4.85 -3.15
C THR A 39 -4.21 3.79 -2.62
N ALA A 40 -2.90 4.05 -2.64
CA ALA A 40 -1.90 3.22 -1.96
C ALA A 40 -2.13 3.14 -0.44
N CYS A 41 -2.48 4.28 0.18
CA CYS A 41 -2.74 4.37 1.62
C CYS A 41 -3.93 3.50 2.01
N VAL A 42 -5.03 3.60 1.25
CA VAL A 42 -6.21 2.76 1.43
C VAL A 42 -5.86 1.29 1.28
N GLY A 43 -5.07 0.91 0.27
CA GLY A 43 -4.64 -0.49 0.09
C GLY A 43 -3.85 -1.04 1.28
N CYS A 44 -2.92 -0.24 1.80
CA CYS A 44 -2.11 -0.62 2.97
C CYS A 44 -2.96 -0.70 4.25
N LEU A 45 -3.88 0.25 4.46
CA LEU A 45 -4.78 0.26 5.62
C LEU A 45 -5.78 -0.89 5.59
N LEU A 46 -6.30 -1.25 4.42
CA LEU A 46 -7.18 -2.40 4.27
C LEU A 46 -6.45 -3.69 4.62
N ALA A 47 -5.24 -3.90 4.10
CA ALA A 47 -4.46 -5.10 4.44
C ALA A 47 -4.12 -5.20 5.94
N TYR A 48 -3.73 -4.07 6.55
CA TYR A 48 -3.43 -4.01 7.99
C TYR A 48 -4.68 -4.19 8.87
N GLY A 49 -5.74 -3.44 8.59
CA GLY A 49 -6.95 -3.40 9.40
C GLY A 49 -7.82 -4.64 9.31
N PHE A 50 -7.88 -5.27 8.12
CA PHE A 50 -8.58 -6.54 7.96
C PHE A 50 -7.71 -7.75 8.32
N SER A 51 -6.45 -7.53 8.73
CA SER A 51 -5.44 -8.58 8.93
C SER A 51 -5.57 -9.64 7.84
N LEU A 52 -5.57 -9.19 6.58
CA LEU A 52 -5.67 -10.04 5.40
C LEU A 52 -4.36 -10.83 5.30
N HIS A 53 -4.21 -11.81 6.18
CA HIS A 53 -3.31 -12.93 6.00
C HIS A 53 -3.94 -13.74 4.88
N LEU A 54 -3.50 -13.49 3.65
CA LEU A 54 -3.84 -14.39 2.58
C LEU A 54 -3.45 -15.80 3.08
N PRO A 55 -4.30 -16.83 2.91
CA PRO A 55 -3.96 -18.21 3.23
C PRO A 55 -2.94 -18.74 2.19
N LEU A 56 -1.87 -17.99 1.97
CA LEU A 56 -0.68 -18.48 1.31
C LEU A 56 0.09 -19.30 2.36
N PRO A 57 0.58 -20.50 2.03
CA PRO A 57 1.40 -21.32 2.91
C PRO A 57 2.82 -20.75 3.10
N LEU A 58 2.98 -19.43 2.98
CA LEU A 58 4.22 -18.73 3.26
C LEU A 58 4.03 -17.98 4.58
N GLU A 59 4.60 -18.52 5.66
CA GLU A 59 4.79 -17.79 6.91
C GLU A 59 5.84 -16.69 6.69
N LEU A 60 5.44 -15.60 6.04
CA LEU A 60 6.29 -14.44 5.89
C LEU A 60 6.35 -13.68 7.22
N PRO A 61 7.53 -13.17 7.61
CA PRO A 61 7.66 -12.39 8.83
C PRO A 61 6.77 -11.14 8.74
N THR A 62 5.97 -10.91 9.78
CA THR A 62 5.08 -9.74 9.91
C THR A 62 5.69 -8.73 10.89
N PRO A 63 6.63 -7.87 10.45
CA PRO A 63 7.25 -6.89 11.34
C PRO A 63 6.19 -5.92 11.86
N ALA A 64 6.19 -5.72 13.19
CA ALA A 64 5.19 -4.91 13.88
C ALA A 64 3.72 -5.31 13.59
N GLY A 65 3.48 -6.57 13.19
CA GLY A 65 2.14 -7.07 12.84
C GLY A 65 1.62 -6.58 11.49
N VAL A 66 2.47 -5.95 10.66
CA VAL A 66 2.07 -5.48 9.33
C VAL A 66 2.27 -6.60 8.29
N PRO A 67 1.21 -7.07 7.61
CA PRO A 67 1.33 -8.00 6.50
C PRO A 67 1.84 -7.25 5.25
N ILE A 68 3.17 -7.11 5.14
CA ILE A 68 3.82 -6.26 4.12
C ILE A 68 3.45 -6.70 2.71
N LEU A 69 3.51 -8.01 2.44
CA LEU A 69 3.28 -8.54 1.10
C LEU A 69 1.86 -8.22 0.64
N GLU A 70 0.88 -8.44 1.51
CA GLU A 70 -0.53 -8.23 1.25
C GLU A 70 -0.85 -6.74 1.14
N ALA A 71 -0.25 -5.90 1.98
CA ALA A 71 -0.36 -4.45 1.88
C ALA A 71 0.14 -3.93 0.52
N VAL A 72 1.31 -4.40 0.07
CA VAL A 72 1.86 -4.04 -1.24
C VAL A 72 0.96 -4.56 -2.37
N LEU A 73 0.58 -5.84 -2.34
CA LEU A 73 -0.29 -6.44 -3.36
C LEU A 73 -1.60 -5.68 -3.51
N LEU A 74 -2.27 -5.39 -2.40
CA LEU A 74 -3.57 -4.72 -2.38
C LEU A 74 -3.44 -3.25 -2.84
N ALA A 75 -2.37 -2.56 -2.41
CA ALA A 75 -2.05 -1.22 -2.89
C ALA A 75 -1.83 -1.19 -4.41
N TRP A 76 -1.03 -2.12 -4.96
CA TRP A 76 -0.78 -2.19 -6.40
C TRP A 76 -1.99 -2.60 -7.23
N LEU A 77 -2.85 -3.46 -6.69
CA LEU A 77 -4.12 -3.83 -7.33
C LEU A 77 -5.02 -2.59 -7.47
N LEU A 78 -5.20 -1.83 -6.39
CA LEU A 78 -5.96 -0.57 -6.39
C LEU A 78 -5.34 0.47 -7.31
N LEU A 79 -4.03 0.67 -7.23
CA LEU A 79 -3.28 1.58 -8.10
C LEU A 79 -3.44 1.20 -9.57
N GLY A 80 -3.40 -0.09 -9.91
CA GLY A 80 -3.63 -0.58 -11.25
C GLY A 80 -5.03 -0.25 -11.77
N VAL A 81 -6.07 -0.40 -10.94
CA VAL A 81 -7.44 0.00 -11.29
C VAL A 81 -7.50 1.51 -11.52
N VAL A 82 -6.96 2.31 -10.60
CA VAL A 82 -7.01 3.77 -10.66
C VAL A 82 -6.19 4.32 -11.84
N ALA A 83 -5.04 3.73 -12.15
CA ALA A 83 -4.22 4.10 -13.30
C ALA A 83 -4.92 3.84 -14.65
N ARG A 84 -5.90 2.92 -14.67
CA ARG A 84 -6.73 2.64 -15.85
C ARG A 84 -7.91 3.60 -15.98
N ILE A 85 -8.37 4.19 -14.87
CA ILE A 85 -9.38 5.26 -14.87
C ILE A 85 -8.68 6.54 -15.32
N ARG A 86 -8.49 6.66 -16.64
CA ARG A 86 -8.00 7.89 -17.27
C ARG A 86 -9.12 8.92 -17.25
N VAL A 87 -9.14 9.75 -16.21
CA VAL A 87 -9.84 11.05 -16.23
C VAL A 87 -9.02 12.03 -17.06
#